data_AF-A0A8T5MUP3-F1
#
_entry.id   AF-A0A8T5MUP3-F1
#
_cell.length_a   1.000
_cell.length_b   1.000
_cell.length_c   1.000
_cell.angle_alpha   90.00
_cell.angle_beta   90.00
_cell.angle_gamma   90.00
#
_symmetry.space_group_name_H-M   'P 1'
#
loop_
_entity.id
_entity.type
_entity.pdbx_description
1 polymer ?
#
loop_
_entity_poly.entity_id
_entity_poly.type
_entity_poly.pdbx_seq_one_letter_code
_entity_poly.pdbx_strand_id
1 'polypeptide(L)'
;MSRFKFSYNEKQDILYVYDNSKEAKFSSDSQGLFIIDFDKVNKPVGIEILDASKAVYGLNKKLLKSIEDANMQSMTKGNIISILLTLKSKGCAAVSASIPIAVQQQIKT
;
A
#
# COMPACT_ATOMS: atom_id res chain seq x y z
N MET A 1 6.17 -16.05 -9.81
CA MET A 1 5.74 -15.53 -8.49
C MET A 1 5.40 -14.07 -8.66
N SER A 2 4.27 -13.58 -8.11
CA SER A 2 3.99 -12.15 -8.13
C SER A 2 5.04 -11.41 -7.29
N ARG A 3 5.52 -10.28 -7.83
CA ARG A 3 6.56 -9.43 -7.23
C ARG A 3 6.13 -8.89 -5.86
N PHE A 4 4.85 -8.55 -5.74
CA PHE A 4 4.26 -8.03 -4.53
C PHE A 4 3.66 -9.15 -3.68
N LYS A 5 3.91 -9.06 -2.38
CA LYS A 5 3.29 -9.89 -1.35
C LYS A 5 2.36 -9.03 -0.52
N PHE A 6 1.49 -9.68 0.22
CA PHE A 6 0.53 -9.00 1.07
C PHE A 6 0.31 -9.78 2.38
N SER A 7 -0.16 -9.07 3.39
CA SER A 7 -0.64 -9.61 4.66
C SER A 7 -1.84 -8.79 5.10
N TYR A 8 -2.96 -9.45 5.44
CA TYR A 8 -4.12 -8.78 6.01
C TYR A 8 -4.39 -9.32 7.42
N ASN A 9 -4.40 -8.42 8.40
CA ASN A 9 -4.78 -8.72 9.77
C ASN A 9 -6.23 -8.30 10.00
N GLU A 10 -7.15 -9.27 10.03
CA GLU A 10 -8.57 -9.01 10.20
C GLU A 10 -8.91 -8.33 11.53
N LYS A 11 -8.22 -8.73 12.62
CA LYS A 11 -8.52 -8.25 13.97
C LYS A 11 -8.20 -6.77 14.10
N GLN A 12 -7.09 -6.34 13.51
CA GLN A 12 -6.64 -4.95 13.53
C GLN A 12 -7.12 -4.15 12.31
N ASP A 13 -7.70 -4.81 11.31
CA ASP A 13 -8.08 -4.25 10.01
C ASP A 13 -6.93 -3.54 9.28
N ILE A 14 -5.77 -4.21 9.26
CA ILE A 14 -4.54 -3.68 8.65
C ILE A 14 -4.19 -4.50 7.42
N LEU A 15 -4.03 -3.82 6.28
CA LEU A 15 -3.51 -4.41 5.05
C LEU A 15 -2.08 -3.92 4.82
N TYR A 16 -1.13 -4.83 4.65
CA TYR A 16 0.22 -4.53 4.22
C TYR A 16 0.47 -5.15 2.84
N VAL A 17 0.98 -4.37 1.89
CA VAL A 17 1.38 -4.82 0.55
C VAL A 17 2.80 -4.33 0.26
N TYR A 18 3.69 -5.22 -0.16
CA TYR A 18 5.11 -4.91 -0.30
C TYR A 18 5.81 -5.68 -1.41
N ASP A 19 6.88 -5.09 -1.95
CA ASP A 19 7.76 -5.68 -2.95
C ASP A 19 8.77 -6.61 -2.27
N ASN A 20 8.58 -7.92 -2.40
CA ASN A 20 9.45 -8.91 -1.75
C ASN A 20 10.85 -9.02 -2.39
N SER A 21 11.13 -8.26 -3.46
CA SER A 21 12.46 -8.16 -4.07
C SER A 21 13.25 -6.94 -3.61
N LYS A 22 12.66 -6.11 -2.74
CA LYS A 22 13.23 -4.85 -2.28
C LYS A 22 13.26 -4.79 -0.76
N GLU A 23 14.23 -4.05 -0.26
CA GLU A 23 14.39 -3.78 1.17
C GLU A 23 13.89 -2.37 1.47
N ALA A 24 13.01 -2.24 2.45
CA ALA A 24 12.63 -0.95 3.02
C ALA A 24 13.80 -0.37 3.83
N LYS A 25 14.07 0.93 3.65
CA LYS A 25 15.11 1.67 4.37
C LYS A 25 14.56 2.69 5.35
N PHE A 26 13.41 3.26 5.04
CA PHE A 26 12.66 4.13 5.94
C PHE A 26 11.19 4.09 5.58
N SER A 27 10.36 4.58 6.50
CA SER A 27 8.91 4.65 6.33
C SER A 27 8.42 6.08 6.59
N SER A 28 7.35 6.48 5.92
CA SER A 28 6.65 7.75 6.19
C SER A 28 5.21 7.45 6.57
N ASP A 29 4.80 7.95 7.74
CA ASP A 29 3.39 8.04 8.11
C ASP A 29 2.74 9.18 7.32
N SER A 30 1.53 8.92 6.82
CA SER A 30 0.63 9.91 6.26
C SER A 30 -0.71 9.82 6.96
N GLN A 31 -0.94 10.80 7.85
CA GLN A 31 -2.21 11.05 8.53
C GLN A 31 -2.69 9.88 9.41
N GLY A 32 -1.77 9.04 9.90
CA GLY A 32 -2.08 7.89 10.77
C GLY A 32 -2.88 6.77 10.11
N LEU A 33 -3.09 6.83 8.79
CA LEU A 33 -3.87 5.84 8.04
C LEU A 33 -3.02 5.07 7.03
N PHE A 34 -1.95 5.69 6.52
CA PHE A 34 -1.09 5.10 5.52
C PHE A 34 0.36 5.22 5.97
N ILE A 35 1.08 4.11 5.97
CA ILE A 35 2.52 4.09 6.18
C ILE A 35 3.14 3.59 4.88
N ILE A 36 3.97 4.41 4.24
CA ILE A 36 4.68 4.02 3.01
C ILE A 36 6.11 3.64 3.38
N ASP A 37 6.56 2.49 2.91
CA ASP A 37 7.95 2.07 2.97
C ASP A 37 8.70 2.46 1.70
N PHE A 38 9.91 2.98 1.88
CA PHE A 38 10.77 3.46 0.80
C PHE A 38 12.08 2.70 0.75
N ASP A 39 12.58 2.45 -0.47
CA ASP A 39 13.95 1.95 -0.66
C ASP A 39 15.00 3.06 -0.57
N LYS A 40 16.27 2.67 -0.77
CA LYS A 40 17.43 3.59 -0.74
C LYS A 40 17.41 4.70 -1.81
N VAL A 41 16.55 4.60 -2.82
CA VAL A 41 16.39 5.61 -3.88
C VAL A 41 15.05 6.36 -3.77
N ASN A 42 14.42 6.34 -2.60
CA ASN A 42 13.14 6.98 -2.30
C ASN A 42 11.99 6.46 -3.17
N LYS A 43 12.06 5.21 -3.63
CA LYS A 43 10.94 4.57 -4.34
C LYS A 43 10.04 3.85 -3.34
N PRO A 44 8.70 4.01 -3.41
CA PRO A 44 7.77 3.21 -2.64
C PRO A 44 7.94 1.71 -2.94
N VAL A 45 8.16 0.93 -1.90
CA VAL A 45 8.31 -0.52 -1.95
C VAL A 45 7.33 -1.25 -1.03
N GLY A 46 6.63 -0.54 -0.15
CA GLY A 46 5.56 -1.09 0.66
C GLY A 46 4.52 -0.03 1.02
N ILE A 47 3.31 -0.48 1.33
CA ILE A 47 2.25 0.33 1.91
C ILE A 47 1.52 -0.50 2.98
N GLU A 48 1.43 0.05 4.18
CA GLU A 48 0.55 -0.41 5.24
C GLU A 48 -0.63 0.55 5.36
N ILE A 49 -1.83 -0.01 5.38
CA ILE A 49 -3.09 0.72 5.42
C ILE A 49 -3.81 0.32 6.71
N LEU A 50 -3.94 1.28 7.62
CA LEU A 50 -4.71 1.14 8.85
C LEU A 50 -6.19 1.38 8.55
N ASP A 51 -7.08 0.73 9.30
CA ASP A 51 -8.52 0.73 9.03
C ASP A 51 -8.82 0.46 7.55
N ALA A 52 -8.12 -0.52 6.95
CA ALA A 52 -8.07 -0.72 5.50
C ALA A 52 -9.46 -0.88 4.85
N SER A 53 -10.42 -1.47 5.57
CA SER A 53 -11.79 -1.63 5.08
C SER A 53 -12.62 -0.33 5.04
N LYS A 54 -12.06 0.78 5.56
CA LYS A 54 -12.70 2.10 5.64
C LYS A 54 -11.85 3.19 5.00
N ALA A 55 -10.53 3.12 5.14
CA ALA A 55 -9.59 4.13 4.65
C ALA A 55 -9.56 4.22 3.12
N VAL A 56 -9.91 3.13 2.43
CA VAL A 56 -9.88 3.04 0.97
C VAL A 56 -11.23 2.60 0.43
N TYR A 57 -11.86 3.46 -0.35
CA TYR A 57 -13.14 3.15 -1.00
C TYR A 57 -13.02 1.88 -1.86
N GLY A 58 -14.00 0.99 -1.71
CA GLY A 58 -14.05 -0.28 -2.45
C GLY A 58 -13.31 -1.44 -1.78
N LEU A 59 -12.46 -1.18 -0.78
CA LEU A 59 -11.88 -2.23 0.05
C LEU A 59 -12.81 -2.50 1.24
N ASN A 60 -13.43 -3.67 1.28
CA ASN A 60 -14.22 -4.12 2.43
C ASN A 60 -13.61 -5.39 3.03
N LYS A 61 -13.95 -5.71 4.28
CA LYS A 61 -13.38 -6.88 4.98
C LYS A 61 -13.58 -8.20 4.21
N LYS A 62 -14.70 -8.38 3.51
CA LYS A 62 -14.95 -9.60 2.73
C LYS A 62 -13.94 -9.75 1.59
N LEU A 63 -13.65 -8.66 0.88
CA LEU A 63 -12.63 -8.62 -0.16
C LEU A 63 -11.23 -8.86 0.44
N LEU A 64 -10.90 -8.14 1.52
CA LEU A 64 -9.57 -8.18 2.15
C LEU A 64 -9.21 -9.57 2.71
N LYS A 65 -10.19 -10.32 3.23
CA LYS A 65 -10.00 -11.71 3.71
C LYS A 65 -9.71 -12.72 2.61
N SER A 66 -10.05 -12.39 1.37
CA SER A 66 -10.01 -13.33 0.25
C SER A 66 -9.04 -12.89 -0.84
N ILE A 67 -8.09 -12.00 -0.52
CA ILE A 67 -7.02 -11.59 -1.44
C ILE A 67 -6.19 -12.82 -1.82
N GLU A 68 -5.96 -12.98 -3.11
CA GLU A 68 -5.09 -14.01 -3.70
C GLU A 68 -3.88 -13.40 -4.40
N ASP A 69 -3.99 -12.14 -4.85
CA ASP A 69 -2.89 -11.41 -5.46
C ASP A 69 -3.01 -9.91 -5.18
N ALA A 70 -1.86 -9.24 -5.14
CA ALA A 70 -1.77 -7.81 -4.95
C ALA A 70 -0.73 -7.22 -5.90
N ASN A 71 -0.96 -5.99 -6.33
CA ASN A 71 -0.02 -5.23 -7.14
C ASN A 71 -0.02 -3.78 -6.68
N MET A 72 1.16 -3.17 -6.67
CA MET A 72 1.35 -1.78 -6.31
C MET A 72 2.14 -1.07 -7.41
N GLN A 73 1.60 0.04 -7.86
CA GLN A 73 2.31 0.98 -8.73
C GLN A 73 2.33 2.34 -8.06
N SER A 74 3.38 3.11 -8.28
CA SER A 74 3.53 4.44 -7.68
C SER A 74 3.97 5.46 -8.71
N MET A 75 3.40 6.65 -8.65
CA MET A 75 3.87 7.82 -9.38
C MET A 75 4.13 8.96 -8.40
N THR A 76 5.25 9.65 -8.57
CA THR A 76 5.63 10.79 -7.72
C THR A 76 5.57 12.08 -8.54
N LYS A 77 4.90 13.11 -8.02
CA LYS A 77 4.89 14.46 -8.59
C LYS A 77 5.00 15.47 -7.45
N GLY A 78 6.14 16.17 -7.38
CA GLY A 78 6.43 17.07 -6.27
C GLY A 78 6.54 16.32 -4.95
N ASN A 79 5.73 16.70 -3.96
CA ASN A 79 5.63 16.06 -2.64
C ASN A 79 4.46 15.07 -2.54
N ILE A 80 3.79 14.75 -3.66
CA ILE A 80 2.69 13.80 -3.68
C ILE A 80 3.15 12.50 -4.34
N ILE A 81 2.87 11.40 -3.67
CA ILE A 81 3.00 10.04 -4.19
C ILE A 81 1.60 9.48 -4.36
N SER A 82 1.24 9.13 -5.58
CA SER A 82 0.01 8.41 -5.87
C SER A 82 0.32 6.93 -5.96
N ILE A 83 -0.23 6.14 -5.04
CA ILE A 83 -0.17 4.68 -5.08
C ILE A 83 -1.43 4.14 -5.74
N LEU A 84 -1.27 3.41 -6.84
CA LEU A 84 -2.33 2.58 -7.40
C LEU A 84 -2.18 1.17 -6.83
N LEU A 85 -3.08 0.81 -5.92
CA LEU A 85 -3.17 -0.51 -5.33
C LEU A 85 -4.23 -1.32 -6.08
N THR A 86 -3.83 -2.46 -6.64
CA THR A 86 -4.75 -3.41 -7.27
C THR A 86 -4.76 -4.70 -6.48
N LEU A 87 -5.94 -5.11 -6.02
CA LEU A 87 -6.14 -6.37 -5.30
C LEU A 87 -7.02 -7.31 -6.13
N LYS A 88 -6.63 -8.57 -6.19
CA LYS A 88 -7.46 -9.64 -6.74
C LYS A 88 -7.90 -10.53 -5.59
N SER A 89 -9.22 -10.67 -5.44
CA SER A 89 -9.81 -11.56 -4.45
C SER A 89 -10.52 -12.75 -5.11
N LYS A 90 -10.61 -13.86 -4.39
CA LYS A 90 -11.19 -15.11 -4.87
C LYS A 90 -12.62 -14.91 -5.39
N GLY A 91 -12.84 -15.27 -6.66
CA GLY A 91 -14.17 -15.20 -7.29
C GLY A 91 -14.70 -13.78 -7.51
N CYS A 92 -13.85 -12.75 -7.42
CA CYS A 92 -14.20 -11.36 -7.68
C CYS A 92 -13.32 -10.76 -8.78
N ALA A 93 -13.83 -9.74 -9.47
CA ALA A 93 -13.01 -8.91 -10.34
C ALA A 93 -11.94 -8.18 -9.49
N ALA A 94 -10.81 -7.86 -10.13
CA ALA A 94 -9.78 -7.06 -9.47
C ALA A 94 -10.33 -5.67 -9.12
N VAL A 95 -10.01 -5.19 -7.92
CA VAL A 95 -10.36 -3.86 -7.45
C VAL A 95 -9.10 -3.02 -7.41
N SER A 96 -9.17 -1.83 -7.99
CA SER A 96 -8.07 -0.86 -7.98
C SER A 96 -8.48 0.37 -7.20
N ALA A 97 -7.60 0.84 -6.33
CA ALA A 97 -7.76 2.07 -5.58
C ALA A 97 -6.53 2.96 -5.77
N SER A 98 -6.78 4.26 -5.96
CA SER A 98 -5.74 5.28 -6.02
C SER A 98 -5.66 5.99 -4.68
N ILE A 99 -4.49 5.96 -4.05
CA ILE A 99 -4.22 6.51 -2.72
C ILE A 99 -3.20 7.65 -2.89
N PRO A 100 -3.65 8.92 -2.90
CA PRO A 100 -2.74 10.05 -2.95
C PRO A 100 -2.19 10.32 -1.54
N ILE A 101 -0.87 10.33 -1.43
CA ILE A 101 -0.17 10.49 -0.16
C ILE A 101 0.78 11.68 -0.26
N ALA A 102 0.59 12.65 0.62
CA ALA A 102 1.52 13.75 0.80
C ALA A 102 2.68 13.27 1.66
N VAL A 103 3.89 13.27 1.11
CA VAL A 103 5.10 12.95 1.86
C VAL A 103 5.81 14.22 2.26
N GLN A 104 6.15 14.34 3.53
CA GLN A 104 7.11 15.34 3.95
C GLN A 104 8.47 14.92 3.40
N GLN A 105 9.03 15.69 2.46
CA GLN A 105 10.39 15.41 1.98
C GLN A 105 11.33 15.45 3.18
N GLN A 106 11.95 14.32 3.51
CA GLN A 106 13.09 14.36 4.42
C GLN A 106 14.20 15.13 3.70
N ILE A 107 14.53 16.29 4.23
CA ILE A 107 15.68 17.09 3.81
C ILE A 107 16.89 16.17 3.93
N LYS A 108 17.48 15.78 2.80
CA LYS A 108 18.82 15.18 2.80
C LYS A 108 19.74 16.25 3.38
N THR A 109 20.14 16.06 4.63
CA THR A 109 21.25 16.79 5.26
C THR A 109 22.56 16.09 4.90
#